data_AF-A0A846DQ61-F1
#
_entry.id   AF-A0A846DQ61-F1
#
_cell.length_a   1.000
_cell.length_b   1.000
_cell.length_c   1.000
_cell.angle_alpha   90.00
_cell.angle_beta   90.00
_cell.angle_gamma   90.00
#
_symmetry.space_group_name_H-M   'P 1'
#
loop_
_entity.id
_entity.type
_entity.pdbx_description
1 polymer ?
#
loop_
_entity_poly.entity_id
_entity_poly.type
_entity_poly.pdbx_seq_one_letter_code
_entity_poly.pdbx_strand_id
1 'polypeptide(L)'
;YLSQLFWNLLRKVSTVLPTLLYRPLFKTRNSFHTVPLNVTRQQLTEELTLFQDFADLDQPHPLELKNLHDWLIVPLQPHLNTTTITIVPHGILHYLPFAALTDGKEYLSDNYALLSLPSASILRYLPDKGKSTTGSLLALGDPTIPGLSPLNHAQKEVETIAKLFQTKALVGKAATETALRSRACNSFRKYSYTSHNLPECVLD
;
A
#
# COMPACT_ATOMS: atom_id res chain seq x y z
N TYR A 1 -23.73 21.15 -8.05
CA TYR A 1 -24.63 20.33 -8.89
C TYR A 1 -24.11 18.91 -9.13
N LEU A 2 -22.87 18.70 -9.57
CA LEU A 2 -22.30 17.35 -9.80
C LEU A 2 -22.09 16.51 -8.50
N SER A 3 -21.84 17.16 -7.36
CA SER A 3 -21.71 16.49 -6.05
C SER A 3 -23.05 15.98 -5.50
N GLN A 4 -24.15 16.70 -5.74
CA GLN A 4 -25.50 16.31 -5.29
C GLN A 4 -26.01 15.10 -6.07
N LEU A 5 -25.73 15.04 -7.38
CA LEU A 5 -26.06 13.91 -8.24
C LEU A 5 -25.27 12.65 -7.85
N PHE A 6 -23.99 12.80 -7.49
CA PHE A 6 -23.16 11.70 -6.97
C PHE A 6 -23.76 11.09 -5.69
N TRP A 7 -24.18 11.94 -4.73
CA TRP A 7 -24.81 11.48 -3.50
C TRP A 7 -26.20 10.86 -3.70
N ASN A 8 -26.99 11.38 -4.63
CA ASN A 8 -28.32 10.83 -4.92
C ASN A 8 -28.26 9.49 -5.68
N LEU A 9 -27.23 9.26 -6.49
CA LEU A 9 -27.00 7.97 -7.14
C LEU A 9 -26.56 6.90 -6.13
N LEU A 10 -25.66 7.26 -5.21
CA LEU A 10 -25.17 6.39 -4.13
C LEU A 10 -26.30 5.97 -3.16
N ARG A 11 -27.22 6.89 -2.86
CA ARG A 11 -28.41 6.59 -2.03
C ARG A 11 -29.42 5.67 -2.73
N LYS A 12 -29.62 5.83 -4.04
CA LYS A 12 -30.54 4.97 -4.83
C LYS A 12 -30.03 3.54 -5.01
N VAL A 13 -28.71 3.34 -5.10
CA VAL A 13 -28.12 1.99 -5.19
C VAL A 13 -28.18 1.26 -3.84
N SER A 14 -28.20 1.99 -2.73
CA SER A 14 -28.29 1.40 -1.38
C SER A 14 -29.68 0.90 -0.97
N THR A 15 -30.74 1.21 -1.72
CA THR A 15 -32.14 0.91 -1.30
C THR A 15 -32.76 -0.30 -2.00
N VAL A 16 -32.08 -0.93 -2.96
CA VAL A 16 -32.64 -2.07 -3.70
C VAL A 16 -31.55 -3.12 -3.91
N LEU A 17 -31.42 -4.05 -2.96
CA LEU A 17 -31.19 -5.50 -3.14
C LEU A 17 -30.49 -6.10 -1.91
N PRO A 18 -31.11 -7.08 -1.23
CA PRO A 18 -30.41 -7.87 -0.24
C PRO A 18 -29.52 -8.91 -0.94
N THR A 19 -28.34 -9.13 -0.36
CA THR A 19 -27.51 -10.37 -0.40
C THR A 19 -26.71 -10.76 -1.66
N LEU A 20 -25.43 -11.09 -1.40
CA LEU A 20 -24.56 -12.14 -2.02
C LEU A 20 -23.47 -11.84 -3.06
N LEU A 21 -23.08 -10.59 -3.36
CA LEU A 21 -21.92 -10.34 -4.23
C LEU A 21 -21.00 -9.23 -3.70
N TYR A 22 -19.73 -9.55 -3.47
CA TYR A 22 -18.70 -8.55 -3.20
C TYR A 22 -18.35 -7.86 -4.53
N ARG A 23 -18.67 -6.56 -4.63
CA ARG A 23 -18.41 -5.73 -5.82
C ARG A 23 -17.25 -4.78 -5.54
N PRO A 24 -16.01 -5.14 -5.86
CA PRO A 24 -14.92 -4.19 -5.86
C PRO A 24 -15.18 -3.11 -6.91
N LEU A 25 -14.84 -1.88 -6.54
CA LEU A 25 -14.98 -0.68 -7.36
C LEU A 25 -13.61 -0.33 -7.95
N PHE A 26 -13.54 -0.16 -9.27
CA PHE A 26 -12.32 0.33 -9.93
C PHE A 26 -12.59 1.68 -10.59
N LYS A 27 -11.65 2.60 -10.37
CA LYS A 27 -11.66 3.95 -10.94
C LYS A 27 -10.45 4.11 -11.84
N THR A 28 -10.66 4.22 -13.15
CA THR A 28 -9.66 4.82 -14.03
C THR A 28 -9.77 6.34 -13.92
N ARG A 29 -8.74 7.10 -14.34
CA ARG A 29 -8.68 8.56 -14.16
C ARG A 29 -9.97 9.28 -14.62
N ASN A 30 -10.70 8.72 -15.61
CA ASN A 30 -11.92 9.29 -16.18
C ASN A 30 -13.13 8.33 -16.27
N SER A 31 -13.06 7.07 -15.82
CA SER A 31 -14.20 6.13 -15.86
C SER A 31 -14.31 5.26 -14.60
N PHE A 32 -15.54 4.92 -14.22
CA PHE A 32 -15.84 4.01 -13.13
C PHE A 32 -16.39 2.71 -13.70
N HIS A 33 -15.74 1.60 -13.36
CA HIS A 33 -16.17 0.26 -13.76
C HIS A 33 -16.35 -0.59 -12.50
N THR A 34 -17.48 -1.27 -12.42
CA THR A 34 -17.75 -2.25 -11.36
C THR A 34 -17.70 -3.63 -11.98
N VAL A 35 -16.80 -4.48 -11.47
CA VAL A 35 -16.71 -5.88 -11.89
C VAL A 35 -17.24 -6.71 -10.72
N PRO A 36 -18.32 -7.49 -10.91
CA PRO A 36 -18.77 -8.42 -9.87
C PRO A 36 -17.73 -9.52 -9.72
N LEU A 37 -17.33 -9.81 -8.47
CA LEU A 37 -16.51 -10.98 -8.21
C LEU A 37 -17.39 -12.15 -7.83
N ASN A 38 -17.08 -13.31 -8.39
CA ASN A 38 -17.76 -14.55 -8.05
C ASN A 38 -17.12 -15.21 -6.82
N VAL A 39 -16.94 -14.43 -5.76
CA VAL A 39 -16.35 -14.88 -4.48
C VAL A 39 -17.05 -14.18 -3.32
N THR A 40 -17.28 -14.91 -2.25
CA THR A 40 -17.83 -14.36 -1.01
C THR A 40 -16.73 -13.80 -0.11
N ARG A 41 -17.10 -12.91 0.81
CA ARG A 41 -16.18 -12.40 1.83
C ARG A 41 -15.61 -13.52 2.70
N GLN A 42 -16.41 -14.54 3.00
CA GLN A 42 -15.99 -15.67 3.83
C GLN A 42 -14.89 -16.47 3.13
N GLN A 43 -15.08 -16.84 1.86
CA GLN A 43 -14.07 -17.54 1.06
C GLN A 43 -12.77 -16.74 0.94
N LEU A 44 -12.86 -15.42 0.71
CA LEU A 44 -11.68 -14.55 0.69
C LEU A 44 -10.94 -14.55 2.03
N THR A 45 -11.68 -14.57 3.14
CA THR A 45 -11.09 -14.56 4.48
C THR A 45 -10.42 -15.91 4.77
N GLU A 46 -11.09 -17.01 4.45
CA GLU A 46 -10.56 -18.36 4.64
C GLU A 46 -9.25 -18.57 3.87
N GLU A 47 -9.22 -18.23 2.57
CA GLU A 47 -7.98 -18.31 1.77
C GLU A 47 -6.85 -17.43 2.31
N LEU A 48 -7.18 -16.21 2.73
CA LEU A 48 -6.16 -15.32 3.29
C LEU A 48 -5.60 -15.86 4.62
N THR A 49 -6.46 -16.40 5.48
CA THR A 49 -6.05 -17.00 6.75
C THR A 49 -5.21 -18.24 6.53
N LEU A 50 -5.58 -19.11 5.57
CA LEU A 50 -4.77 -20.28 5.21
C LEU A 50 -3.36 -19.87 4.78
N PHE A 51 -3.25 -18.84 3.93
CA PHE A 51 -1.96 -18.31 3.54
C PHE A 51 -1.17 -17.75 4.73
N GLN A 52 -1.80 -17.00 5.64
CA GLN A 52 -1.09 -16.38 6.77
C GLN A 52 -0.62 -17.39 7.83
N ASP A 53 -1.43 -18.41 8.10
CA ASP A 53 -1.14 -19.40 9.14
C ASP A 53 -0.21 -20.52 8.66
N PHE A 54 -0.24 -20.84 7.36
CA PHE A 54 0.49 -21.98 6.79
C PHE A 54 1.35 -21.60 5.58
N ALA A 55 1.85 -20.36 5.53
CA ALA A 55 2.76 -19.93 4.46
C ALA A 55 3.98 -20.85 4.39
N ASP A 56 3.97 -21.76 3.42
CA ASP A 56 5.14 -22.54 3.03
C ASP A 56 6.06 -21.63 2.21
N LEU A 57 7.11 -21.12 2.86
CA LEU A 57 8.07 -20.21 2.24
C LEU A 57 8.94 -20.88 1.18
N ASP A 58 8.96 -22.22 1.13
CA ASP A 58 9.68 -22.97 0.10
C ASP A 58 8.88 -23.09 -1.21
N GLN A 59 7.59 -22.77 -1.17
CA GLN A 59 6.74 -22.72 -2.36
C GLN A 59 6.74 -21.31 -2.96
N PRO A 60 7.30 -21.12 -4.18
CA PRO A 60 7.33 -19.80 -4.80
C PRO A 60 5.93 -19.29 -5.14
N HIS A 61 5.01 -20.17 -5.52
CA HIS A 61 3.64 -19.78 -5.89
C HIS A 61 2.61 -20.57 -5.06
N PRO A 62 2.34 -20.14 -3.81
CA PRO A 62 1.33 -20.75 -2.96
C PRO A 62 -0.03 -20.76 -3.66
N LEU A 63 -0.75 -21.88 -3.53
CA LEU A 63 -2.04 -22.08 -4.19
C LEU A 63 -3.07 -21.04 -3.76
N GLU A 64 -3.01 -20.61 -2.50
CA GLU A 64 -3.89 -19.62 -1.88
C GLU A 64 -3.74 -18.26 -2.59
N LEU A 65 -2.50 -17.82 -2.82
CA LEU A 65 -2.22 -16.58 -3.54
C LEU A 65 -2.62 -16.66 -5.01
N LYS A 66 -2.55 -17.85 -5.61
CA LYS A 66 -3.06 -18.08 -6.95
C LYS A 66 -4.59 -18.02 -7.00
N ASN A 67 -5.29 -18.64 -6.05
CA ASN A 67 -6.76 -18.59 -5.97
C ASN A 67 -7.24 -17.14 -5.78
N LEU A 68 -6.59 -16.39 -4.90
CA LEU A 68 -6.86 -14.98 -4.68
C LEU A 68 -6.59 -14.13 -5.93
N HIS A 69 -5.52 -14.43 -6.67
CA HIS A 69 -5.25 -13.78 -7.96
C HIS A 69 -6.35 -14.07 -8.98
N ASP A 70 -6.76 -15.32 -9.11
CA ASP A 70 -7.79 -15.75 -10.06
C ASP A 70 -9.16 -15.14 -9.75
N TRP A 71 -9.47 -14.93 -8.47
CA TRP A 71 -10.70 -14.24 -8.07
C TRP A 71 -10.64 -12.74 -8.22
N LEU A 72 -9.51 -12.10 -7.88
CA LEU A 72 -9.44 -10.64 -7.77
C LEU A 72 -8.90 -9.95 -9.02
N ILE A 73 -7.94 -10.55 -9.72
CA ILE A 73 -7.18 -9.91 -10.80
C ILE A 73 -7.67 -10.36 -12.17
N VAL A 74 -7.90 -11.65 -12.38
CA VAL A 74 -8.33 -12.19 -13.70
C VAL A 74 -9.58 -11.49 -14.25
N PRO A 75 -10.65 -11.23 -13.46
CA PRO A 75 -11.82 -10.51 -13.96
C PRO A 75 -11.53 -9.07 -14.40
N LEU A 76 -10.41 -8.51 -13.95
CA LEU A 76 -10.00 -7.13 -14.21
C LEU A 76 -9.03 -7.00 -15.38
N GLN A 77 -8.31 -8.07 -15.73
CA GLN A 77 -7.29 -8.06 -16.78
C GLN A 77 -7.73 -7.35 -18.08
N PRO A 78 -8.96 -7.53 -18.61
CA PRO A 78 -9.40 -6.82 -19.81
C PRO A 78 -9.39 -5.28 -19.69
N HIS A 79 -9.37 -4.76 -18.47
CA HIS A 79 -9.38 -3.33 -18.15
C HIS A 79 -8.00 -2.80 -17.73
N LEU A 80 -7.01 -3.67 -17.51
CA LEU A 80 -5.69 -3.32 -16.99
C LEU A 80 -4.69 -2.96 -18.11
N ASN A 81 -5.01 -1.94 -18.90
CA ASN A 81 -4.13 -1.42 -19.96
C ASN A 81 -3.16 -0.34 -19.43
N THR A 82 -2.51 -0.59 -18.30
CA THR A 82 -1.64 0.37 -17.59
C THR A 82 -0.44 -0.33 -16.98
N THR A 83 0.66 0.38 -16.77
CA THR A 83 1.85 -0.13 -16.06
C THR A 83 1.76 0.09 -14.54
N THR A 84 0.76 0.82 -14.06
CA THR A 84 0.60 1.17 -12.64
C THR A 84 -0.84 0.96 -12.21
N ILE A 85 -1.02 0.20 -11.12
CA ILE A 85 -2.32 -0.08 -10.50
C ILE A 85 -2.37 0.61 -9.15
N THR A 86 -3.44 1.38 -8.91
CA THR A 86 -3.73 1.95 -7.59
C THR A 86 -4.83 1.15 -6.92
N ILE A 87 -4.54 0.60 -5.76
CA ILE A 87 -5.41 -0.27 -4.98
C ILE A 87 -5.94 0.51 -3.79
N VAL A 88 -7.25 0.47 -3.59
CA VAL A 88 -7.90 1.01 -2.40
C VAL A 88 -8.49 -0.18 -1.64
N PRO A 89 -7.73 -0.81 -0.72
CA PRO A 89 -8.22 -1.95 0.04
C PRO A 89 -9.41 -1.56 0.93
N HIS A 90 -10.28 -2.54 1.18
CA HIS A 90 -11.42 -2.38 2.08
C HIS A 90 -11.65 -3.67 2.88
N GLY A 91 -11.73 -3.55 4.21
CA GLY A 91 -11.93 -4.69 5.10
C GLY A 91 -10.74 -5.65 5.09
N ILE A 92 -10.99 -6.94 4.87
CA ILE A 92 -9.96 -7.99 4.93
C ILE A 92 -8.84 -7.80 3.87
N LEU A 93 -9.14 -7.08 2.78
CA LEU A 93 -8.15 -6.79 1.73
C LEU A 93 -7.01 -5.89 2.21
N HIS A 94 -7.11 -5.22 3.36
CA HIS A 94 -5.97 -4.51 3.96
C HIS A 94 -4.81 -5.44 4.34
N TYR A 95 -5.12 -6.72 4.60
CA TYR A 95 -4.15 -7.74 5.01
C TYR A 95 -3.67 -8.59 3.83
N LEU A 96 -4.19 -8.34 2.62
CA LEU A 96 -3.79 -9.05 1.42
C LEU A 96 -2.49 -8.45 0.85
N PRO A 97 -1.40 -9.23 0.76
CA PRO A 97 -0.21 -8.79 0.04
C PRO A 97 -0.46 -8.80 -1.48
N PHE A 98 -1.10 -7.77 -2.01
CA PHE A 98 -1.42 -7.66 -3.45
C PHE A 98 -0.21 -7.84 -4.36
N ALA A 99 0.98 -7.40 -3.92
CA ALA A 99 2.22 -7.59 -4.65
C ALA A 99 2.58 -9.07 -4.85
N ALA A 100 2.23 -9.94 -3.89
CA ALA A 100 2.53 -11.36 -3.91
C ALA A 100 1.46 -12.21 -4.61
N LEU A 101 0.34 -11.62 -5.07
CA LEU A 101 -0.63 -12.34 -5.89
C LEU A 101 0.06 -12.85 -7.15
N THR A 102 -0.21 -14.10 -7.54
CA THR A 102 0.50 -14.75 -8.64
C THR A 102 -0.43 -15.50 -9.56
N ASP A 103 -0.12 -15.52 -10.86
CA ASP A 103 -0.80 -16.37 -11.84
C ASP A 103 -0.24 -17.81 -11.88
N GLY A 104 0.72 -18.13 -10.99
CA GLY A 104 1.47 -19.37 -10.95
C GLY A 104 2.79 -19.34 -11.72
N LYS A 105 3.14 -18.21 -12.35
CA LYS A 105 4.42 -18.00 -13.05
C LYS A 105 5.11 -16.72 -12.59
N GLU A 106 4.36 -15.63 -12.50
CA GLU A 106 4.85 -14.32 -12.14
C GLU A 106 3.99 -13.74 -11.01
N TYR A 107 4.56 -12.79 -10.28
CA TYR A 107 3.82 -12.02 -9.30
C TYR A 107 3.20 -10.77 -9.94
N LEU A 108 2.16 -10.26 -9.32
CA LEU A 108 1.50 -9.04 -9.77
C LEU A 108 2.48 -7.84 -9.78
N SER A 109 3.45 -7.83 -8.85
CA SER A 109 4.51 -6.82 -8.80
C SER A 109 5.49 -6.87 -9.97
N ASP A 110 5.63 -8.01 -10.63
CA ASP A 110 6.56 -8.15 -11.76
C ASP A 110 6.02 -7.45 -13.01
N ASN A 111 4.68 -7.45 -13.13
CA ASN A 111 3.97 -6.87 -14.27
C ASN A 111 3.50 -5.43 -14.03
N TYR A 112 3.24 -5.04 -12.77
CA TYR A 112 2.65 -3.74 -12.45
C TYR A 112 3.33 -3.05 -11.27
N ALA A 113 3.53 -1.74 -11.41
CA ALA A 113 3.82 -0.89 -10.25
C ALA A 113 2.55 -0.74 -9.40
N LEU A 114 2.59 -1.21 -8.15
CA LEU A 114 1.44 -1.17 -7.25
C LEU A 114 1.54 0.03 -6.30
N LEU A 115 0.46 0.80 -6.21
CA LEU A 115 0.28 1.82 -5.19
C LEU A 115 -0.93 1.44 -4.33
N SER A 116 -0.76 1.44 -3.01
CA SER A 116 -1.88 1.28 -2.08
C SER A 116 -2.29 2.63 -1.50
N LEU A 117 -3.59 2.94 -1.52
CA LEU A 117 -4.17 4.12 -0.90
C LEU A 117 -5.13 3.69 0.20
N PRO A 118 -5.09 4.29 1.39
CA PRO A 118 -6.02 3.94 2.46
C PRO A 118 -7.45 4.43 2.16
N SER A 119 -7.62 5.37 1.23
CA SER A 119 -8.92 5.83 0.76
C SER A 119 -8.87 6.44 -0.64
N ALA A 120 -9.91 6.21 -1.43
CA ALA A 120 -10.10 6.86 -2.73
C ALA A 120 -10.20 8.40 -2.62
N SER A 121 -10.62 8.92 -1.46
CA SER A 121 -10.71 10.36 -1.20
C SER A 121 -9.36 11.08 -1.25
N ILE A 122 -8.25 10.35 -1.04
CA ILE A 122 -6.90 10.92 -1.04
C ILE A 122 -6.41 11.22 -2.46
N LEU A 123 -6.96 10.53 -3.47
CA LEU A 123 -6.53 10.65 -4.86
C LEU A 123 -6.57 12.11 -5.37
N ARG A 124 -7.44 12.96 -4.83
CA ARG A 124 -7.54 14.40 -5.19
C ARG A 124 -6.43 15.28 -4.62
N TYR A 125 -5.74 14.81 -3.58
CA TYR A 125 -4.66 15.52 -2.89
C TYR A 125 -3.28 15.04 -3.33
N LEU A 126 -3.21 13.94 -4.09
CA LEU A 126 -1.96 13.51 -4.68
C LEU A 126 -1.55 14.53 -5.75
N PRO A 127 -0.33 15.10 -5.66
CA PRO A 127 0.14 16.01 -6.68
C PRO A 127 0.24 15.27 -8.02
N ASP A 128 -0.08 15.95 -9.12
CA ASP A 128 0.30 15.46 -10.43
C ASP A 128 1.81 15.18 -10.42
N LYS A 129 2.23 14.04 -10.98
CA LYS A 129 3.63 13.59 -11.04
C LYS A 129 4.52 14.64 -11.74
N GLY A 130 4.85 15.71 -11.04
CA GLY A 130 5.88 16.65 -11.40
C GLY A 130 7.21 15.93 -11.32
N LYS A 131 8.08 16.13 -12.31
CA LYS A 131 9.39 15.50 -12.42
C LYS A 131 10.08 15.43 -11.05
N SER A 132 10.46 14.22 -10.65
CA SER A 132 11.30 13.97 -9.49
C SER A 132 12.63 14.69 -9.70
N THR A 133 12.72 15.93 -9.23
CA THR A 133 14.00 16.61 -9.07
C THR A 133 14.79 15.83 -8.03
N THR A 134 16.07 15.62 -8.29
CA THR A 134 17.07 15.03 -7.39
C THR A 134 16.94 15.63 -5.98
N GLY A 135 16.05 15.05 -5.19
CA GLY A 135 15.56 15.66 -3.96
C GLY A 135 16.48 15.26 -2.82
N SER A 136 16.82 16.25 -2.00
CA SER A 136 17.46 16.04 -0.70
C SER A 136 16.76 14.90 0.05
N LEU A 137 17.54 13.94 0.56
CA LEU A 137 17.06 12.80 1.34
C LEU A 137 17.23 13.09 2.83
N LEU A 138 16.18 12.85 3.62
CA LEU A 138 16.28 12.74 5.07
C LEU A 138 16.36 11.25 5.46
N ALA A 139 17.49 10.85 6.05
CA ALA A 139 17.77 9.46 6.43
C ALA A 139 17.84 9.34 7.96
N LEU A 140 16.90 8.60 8.57
CA LEU A 140 16.89 8.31 10.01
C LEU A 140 16.84 6.80 10.26
N GLY A 141 17.64 6.31 11.20
CA GLY A 141 17.71 4.87 11.49
C GLY A 141 18.06 4.57 12.93
N ASP A 142 17.63 3.42 13.41
CA ASP A 142 18.00 2.87 14.72
C ASP A 142 17.88 3.89 15.88
N PRO A 143 16.68 4.47 16.12
CA PRO A 143 16.49 5.38 17.24
C PRO A 143 16.73 4.66 18.56
N THR A 144 17.39 5.32 19.52
CA THR A 144 17.58 4.75 20.85
C THR A 144 16.25 4.77 21.62
N ILE A 145 15.64 3.60 21.78
CA ILE A 145 14.39 3.41 22.53
C ILE A 145 14.71 2.71 23.86
N PRO A 146 14.35 3.28 25.03
CA PRO A 146 14.54 2.63 26.32
C PRO A 146 13.86 1.25 26.37
N GLY A 147 14.59 0.22 26.80
CA GLY A 147 14.06 -1.15 26.93
C GLY A 147 14.12 -2.00 25.65
N LEU A 148 14.56 -1.45 24.52
CA LEU A 148 14.80 -2.21 23.29
C LEU A 148 16.29 -2.26 22.96
N SER A 149 16.74 -3.40 22.44
CA SER A 149 18.12 -3.55 21.97
C SER A 149 18.31 -2.82 20.63
N PRO A 150 19.48 -2.20 20.38
CA PRO A 150 19.78 -1.54 19.11
C PRO A 150 19.72 -2.51 17.91
N LEU A 151 19.24 -2.02 16.76
CA LEU A 151 19.27 -2.74 15.50
C LEU A 151 20.55 -2.40 14.73
N ASN A 152 21.62 -3.14 15.03
CA ASN A 152 22.93 -2.93 14.42
C ASN A 152 22.90 -2.94 12.86
N HIS A 153 22.00 -3.70 12.26
CA HIS A 153 21.81 -3.73 10.80
C HIS A 153 21.03 -2.52 10.25
N ALA A 154 20.07 -1.98 11.02
CA ALA A 154 19.30 -0.81 10.62
C ALA A 154 20.17 0.46 10.59
N GLN A 155 21.10 0.60 11.53
CA GLN A 155 22.09 1.68 11.48
C GLN A 155 22.92 1.62 10.18
N LYS A 156 23.43 0.43 9.85
CA LYS A 156 24.26 0.22 8.66
C LYS A 156 23.50 0.47 7.36
N GLU A 157 22.22 0.11 7.32
CA GLU A 157 21.34 0.38 6.17
C GLU A 157 21.19 1.89 5.93
N VAL A 158 20.81 2.64 6.96
CA VAL A 158 20.58 4.09 6.84
C VAL A 158 21.86 4.85 6.51
N GLU A 159 23.00 4.45 7.07
CA GLU A 159 24.29 5.01 6.70
C GLU A 159 24.65 4.74 5.23
N THR A 160 24.31 3.56 4.71
CA THR A 160 24.56 3.19 3.31
C THR A 160 23.69 4.03 2.36
N ILE A 161 22.41 4.17 2.67
CA ILE A 161 21.49 5.02 1.90
C ILE A 161 21.95 6.49 1.97
N ALA A 162 22.35 6.97 3.14
CA ALA A 162 22.82 8.34 3.30
C ALA A 162 24.04 8.66 2.42
N LYS A 163 24.98 7.71 2.31
CA LYS A 163 26.14 7.82 1.40
C LYS A 163 25.72 7.91 -0.07
N LEU A 164 24.78 7.07 -0.52
CA LEU A 164 24.29 7.07 -1.90
C LEU A 164 23.65 8.41 -2.30
N PHE A 165 22.97 9.06 -1.36
CA PHE A 165 22.29 10.35 -1.58
C PHE A 165 23.11 11.56 -1.10
N GLN A 166 24.38 11.35 -0.72
CA GLN A 166 25.28 12.40 -0.21
C GLN A 166 24.63 13.25 0.91
N THR A 167 23.86 12.60 1.79
CA THR A 167 23.16 13.23 2.91
C THR A 167 23.72 12.74 4.24
N LYS A 168 23.36 13.43 5.33
CA LYS A 168 23.75 13.05 6.69
C LYS A 168 22.70 12.11 7.29
N ALA A 169 23.12 10.91 7.67
CA ALA A 169 22.30 10.00 8.46
C ALA A 169 22.12 10.51 9.90
N LEU A 170 20.93 10.33 10.45
CA LEU A 170 20.62 10.53 11.87
C LEU A 170 20.39 9.16 12.49
N VAL A 171 21.20 8.80 13.48
CA VAL A 171 21.15 7.46 14.11
C VAL A 171 21.19 7.55 15.63
N GLY A 172 20.67 6.52 16.32
CA GLY A 172 20.68 6.44 17.78
C GLY A 172 19.97 7.62 18.44
N LYS A 173 20.65 8.29 19.37
CA LYS A 173 20.13 9.46 20.09
C LYS A 173 19.85 10.68 19.19
N ALA A 174 20.40 10.71 17.97
CA ALA A 174 20.17 11.79 17.02
C ALA A 174 18.92 11.56 16.14
N ALA A 175 18.39 10.34 16.11
CA ALA A 175 17.18 9.98 15.37
C ALA A 175 15.91 10.25 16.21
N THR A 176 15.66 11.53 16.52
CA THR A 176 14.52 11.94 17.37
C THR A 176 13.31 12.37 16.55
N GLU A 177 12.12 12.31 17.16
CA GLU A 177 10.89 12.84 16.56
C GLU A 177 11.01 14.35 16.25
N THR A 178 11.64 15.11 17.14
CA THR A 178 11.88 16.55 16.92
C THR A 178 12.78 16.80 15.70
N ALA A 179 13.81 15.97 15.51
CA ALA A 179 14.68 16.04 14.33
C ALA A 179 13.93 15.65 13.04
N LEU A 180 12.99 14.71 13.14
CA LEU A 180 12.08 14.37 12.04
C LEU A 180 11.14 15.53 11.72
N ARG A 181 10.36 16.04 12.69
CA ARG A 181 9.38 17.13 12.48
C ARG A 181 10.04 18.40 11.94
N SER A 182 11.14 18.83 12.53
CA SER A 182 11.84 20.06 12.10
C SER A 182 12.42 19.97 10.69
N ARG A 183 12.85 18.79 10.25
CA ARG A 183 13.43 18.59 8.92
C ARG A 183 12.38 18.19 7.88
N ALA A 184 11.33 17.45 8.26
CA ALA A 184 10.25 17.07 7.35
C ALA A 184 9.42 18.27 6.88
N CYS A 185 9.26 19.29 7.72
CA CYS A 185 8.64 20.56 7.30
C CYS A 185 9.54 21.38 6.34
N ASN A 186 10.82 21.05 6.22
CA ASN A 186 11.81 21.79 5.43
C ASN A 186 12.24 20.99 4.18
N SER A 187 11.65 21.24 3.01
CA SER A 187 12.21 20.97 1.67
C SER A 187 12.61 19.54 1.26
N PHE A 188 12.60 18.53 2.15
CA PHE A 188 12.90 17.14 1.79
C PHE A 188 11.68 16.49 1.11
N ARG A 189 11.92 15.88 -0.05
CA ARG A 189 10.88 15.17 -0.83
C ARG A 189 10.98 13.65 -0.74
N LYS A 190 12.02 13.14 -0.06
CA LYS A 190 12.28 11.71 0.16
C LYS A 190 12.65 11.48 1.62
N TYR A 191 12.08 10.44 2.21
CA TYR A 191 12.30 10.01 3.59
C TYR A 191 12.65 8.52 3.58
N SER A 192 13.70 8.14 4.30
CA SER A 192 14.03 6.75 4.61
C SER A 192 14.08 6.60 6.11
N TYR A 193 13.30 5.66 6.63
CA TYR A 193 13.13 5.39 8.06
C TYR A 193 13.23 3.90 8.30
N THR A 194 14.15 3.50 9.18
CA THR A 194 14.36 2.09 9.56
C THR A 194 14.37 1.98 11.09
N SER A 195 13.36 1.34 11.67
CA SER A 195 13.28 1.09 13.11
C SER A 195 12.38 -0.11 13.41
N HIS A 196 12.23 -0.46 14.69
CA HIS A 196 11.29 -1.48 15.17
C HIS A 196 9.81 -1.14 14.94
N ASN A 197 9.42 0.14 14.87
CA ASN A 197 8.03 0.59 14.73
C ASN A 197 7.97 1.97 14.03
N LEU A 198 6.97 2.19 13.17
CA LEU A 198 6.69 3.55 12.67
C LEU A 198 6.40 4.48 13.87
N PRO A 199 6.95 5.70 13.91
CA PRO A 199 6.58 6.66 14.93
C PRO A 199 5.10 6.99 14.75
N GLU A 200 4.29 6.80 15.81
CA GLU A 200 2.90 7.24 15.82
C GLU A 200 2.86 8.75 15.60
N CYS A 201 2.53 9.16 14.38
CA CYS A 201 2.28 10.55 14.04
C CYS A 201 0.89 10.91 14.56
N VAL A 202 0.78 11.30 15.82
CA VAL A 202 -0.39 12.06 16.29
C VAL A 202 -0.21 13.48 15.75
N LEU A 203 -0.99 13.78 14.71
CA LEU A 203 -1.23 15.15 14.26
C LEU A 203 -2.27 15.74 15.22
N ASP A 204 -1.81 16.60 16.13
CA ASP A 204 -2.69 17.56 16.82
C ASP A 204 -3.20 18.61 15.83
#